data_AF-A0A1Y0N5F7-F1
#
_entry.id   AF-A0A1Y0N5F7-F1
#
_cell.length_a   1.000
_cell.length_b   1.000
_cell.length_c   1.000
_cell.angle_alpha   90.00
_cell.angle_beta   90.00
_cell.angle_gamma   90.00
#
_symmetry.space_group_name_H-M   'P 1'
#
loop_
_entity.id
_entity.type
_entity.pdbx_description
1 polymer ?
#
loop_
_entity_poly.entity_id
_entity_poly.type
_entity_poly.pdbx_seq_one_letter_code
_entity_poly.pdbx_strand_id
1 'polypeptide(L)'
;MQTEEPDTPVELSALDKLGVAIEQALDAAPVSDVLSILTGAFVGLTLEVVRRQGHDVNLPVKVNGGTNRDITIHAPKGPSEQGLAETELPAKA
;
A
#
# COMPACT_ATOMS: atom_id res chain seq x y z
N MET A 1 -0.66 24.00 46.09
CA MET A 1 -1.44 22.93 45.42
C MET A 1 -1.63 23.38 43.98
N GLN A 2 -0.82 22.86 43.06
CA GLN A 2 -1.07 23.03 41.63
C GLN A 2 -2.09 21.96 41.25
N THR A 3 -3.25 22.41 40.81
CA THR A 3 -4.28 21.57 40.20
C THR A 3 -3.77 21.16 38.83
N GLU A 4 -3.47 19.87 38.66
CA GLU A 4 -3.22 19.28 37.35
C GLU A 4 -4.50 19.44 36.53
N GLU A 5 -4.43 20.19 35.44
CA GLU A 5 -5.52 20.26 34.46
C GLU A 5 -5.74 18.88 33.82
N PRO A 6 -6.98 18.51 33.49
CA PRO A 6 -7.28 17.19 32.97
C PRO A 6 -6.63 17.01 31.59
N ASP A 7 -5.78 15.98 31.47
CA ASP A 7 -5.16 15.54 30.23
C ASP A 7 -6.27 15.26 29.20
N THR A 8 -6.40 16.12 28.20
CA THR A 8 -7.47 16.00 27.21
C THR A 8 -7.12 14.84 26.29
N PRO A 9 -8.01 13.86 26.03
CA PRO A 9 -7.70 12.76 25.14
C PRO A 9 -7.34 13.31 23.75
N VAL A 10 -6.10 13.10 23.31
CA VAL A 10 -5.66 13.49 21.97
C VAL A 10 -6.44 12.63 20.97
N GLU A 11 -7.36 13.25 20.24
CA GLU A 11 -8.10 12.55 19.19
C GLU A 11 -7.14 12.24 18.04
N LEU A 12 -6.98 10.96 17.71
CA LEU A 12 -6.15 10.52 16.59
C LEU A 12 -6.71 11.00 15.26
N SER A 13 -5.83 11.46 14.36
CA SER A 13 -6.23 11.78 12.99
C SER A 13 -6.66 10.52 12.24
N ALA A 14 -7.35 10.68 11.11
CA ALA A 14 -7.75 9.55 10.28
C ALA A 14 -6.55 8.73 9.77
N LEU A 15 -5.41 9.39 9.52
CA LEU A 15 -4.17 8.72 9.09
C LEU A 15 -3.53 7.95 10.25
N ASP A 16 -3.55 8.50 11.46
CA ASP A 16 -3.05 7.80 12.65
C ASP A 16 -3.89 6.56 12.95
N LYS A 17 -5.23 6.69 12.85
CA LYS A 17 -6.16 5.55 12.99
C LYS A 17 -5.88 4.46 11.94
N LEU A 18 -5.55 4.84 10.70
CA LEU A 18 -5.14 3.88 9.67
C LEU A 18 -3.82 3.18 10.02
N GLY A 19 -2.83 3.92 10.51
CA GLY A 19 -1.56 3.35 10.97
C GLY A 19 -1.76 2.30 12.06
N VAL A 20 -2.53 2.65 13.10
CA VAL A 20 -2.88 1.73 14.20
C VAL A 20 -3.61 0.49 13.68
N ALA A 21 -4.53 0.65 12.73
CA ALA A 21 -5.26 -0.49 12.16
C ALA A 21 -4.33 -1.45 11.38
N ILE A 22 -3.30 -0.93 10.71
CA ILE A 22 -2.29 -1.75 10.03
C ILE A 22 -1.46 -2.53 11.05
N GLU A 23 -1.01 -1.88 12.13
CA GLU A 23 -0.27 -2.54 13.22
C GLU A 23 -1.10 -3.68 13.83
N GLN A 24 -2.36 -3.41 14.16
CA GLN A 24 -3.27 -4.42 14.70
C GLN A 24 -3.51 -5.59 13.72
N ALA A 25 -3.55 -5.32 12.41
CA ALA A 25 -3.68 -6.38 11.41
C ALA A 25 -2.42 -7.26 11.34
N LEU A 26 -1.23 -6.68 11.50
CA LEU A 26 0.04 -7.42 11.54
C LEU A 26 0.16 -8.31 12.78
N ASP A 27 -0.44 -7.90 13.90
CA ASP A 27 -0.50 -8.72 15.12
C ASP A 27 -1.50 -9.90 14.99
N ALA A 28 -2.55 -9.73 14.19
CA ALA A 28 -3.68 -10.67 14.12
C ALA A 28 -3.67 -11.62 12.92
N ALA A 29 -2.88 -11.33 11.86
CA ALA A 29 -2.89 -12.08 10.61
C ALA A 29 -1.47 -12.32 10.06
N PRO A 30 -1.28 -13.32 9.18
CA PRO A 30 -0.02 -13.49 8.47
C PRO A 30 0.39 -12.23 7.72
N VAL A 31 1.67 -11.85 7.82
CA VAL A 31 2.23 -10.67 7.15
C VAL A 31 1.97 -10.68 5.64
N SER A 32 1.95 -11.87 5.01
CA SER A 32 1.62 -12.03 3.59
C SER A 32 0.23 -11.52 3.23
N ASP A 33 -0.75 -11.76 4.09
CA ASP A 33 -2.16 -11.43 3.84
C ASP A 33 -2.36 -9.93 3.98
N VAL A 34 -1.77 -9.35 5.04
CA VAL A 34 -1.74 -7.89 5.25
C VAL A 34 -1.04 -7.20 4.09
N LEU A 35 0.12 -7.70 3.67
CA LEU A 35 0.86 -7.17 2.52
C LEU A 35 0.05 -7.23 1.24
N SER A 36 -0.68 -8.32 0.99
CA SER A 36 -1.54 -8.45 -0.20
C SER A 36 -2.62 -7.35 -0.24
N ILE A 37 -3.27 -7.09 0.90
CA ILE A 37 -4.29 -6.04 1.02
C ILE A 37 -3.67 -4.65 0.80
N LEU A 38 -2.57 -4.36 1.49
CA LEU A 38 -1.88 -3.07 1.38
C LEU A 38 -1.35 -2.81 -0.04
N THR A 39 -0.87 -3.85 -0.71
CA THR A 39 -0.44 -3.75 -2.11
C THR A 39 -1.61 -3.38 -3.02
N GLY A 40 -2.77 -4.03 -2.85
CA GLY A 40 -3.97 -3.68 -3.61
C GLY A 40 -4.43 -2.24 -3.37
N ALA A 41 -4.44 -1.79 -2.11
CA ALA A 41 -4.78 -0.41 -1.74
C ALA A 41 -3.79 0.60 -2.35
N PHE A 42 -2.50 0.33 -2.25
CA PHE A 42 -1.44 1.15 -2.83
C PHE A 42 -1.59 1.29 -4.36
N VAL A 43 -1.79 0.18 -5.08
CA VAL A 43 -1.95 0.19 -6.54
C VAL A 43 -3.21 0.98 -6.91
N GLY A 44 -4.34 0.71 -6.27
CA GLY A 44 -5.60 1.39 -6.56
C GLY A 44 -5.53 2.90 -6.33
N LEU A 45 -4.95 3.33 -5.20
CA LEU A 45 -4.76 4.75 -4.90
C LEU A 45 -3.79 5.42 -5.88
N THR A 46 -2.69 4.74 -6.24
CA THR A 46 -1.72 5.27 -7.21
C THR A 46 -2.40 5.50 -8.58
N LEU A 47 -3.14 4.52 -9.08
CA LEU A 47 -3.86 4.66 -10.36
C LEU A 47 -4.91 5.78 -10.28
N GLU A 48 -5.60 5.93 -9.15
CA GLU A 48 -6.56 7.03 -8.98
C GLU A 48 -5.88 8.40 -9.00
N VAL A 49 -4.70 8.56 -8.38
CA VAL A 49 -3.91 9.80 -8.44
C VAL A 49 -3.50 10.10 -9.88
N VAL A 50 -2.95 9.10 -10.59
CA VAL A 50 -2.53 9.21 -12.00
C VAL A 50 -3.71 9.60 -12.89
N ARG A 51 -4.88 8.97 -12.69
CA ARG A 51 -6.13 9.28 -13.41
C ARG A 51 -6.55 10.74 -13.18
N ARG A 52 -6.51 11.22 -11.94
CA ARG A 52 -6.88 12.61 -11.59
C ARG A 52 -5.93 13.65 -12.17
N GLN A 53 -4.69 13.28 -12.45
CA GLN A 53 -3.71 14.12 -13.15
C GLN A 53 -3.90 14.12 -14.68
N GLY A 54 -4.88 13.34 -15.20
CA GLY A 54 -5.19 13.27 -16.63
C GLY A 54 -4.32 12.30 -17.41
N HIS A 55 -3.57 11.43 -16.74
CA HIS A 55 -2.75 10.40 -17.39
C HIS A 55 -3.56 9.13 -17.68
N ASP A 56 -3.16 8.39 -18.70
CA ASP A 56 -3.78 7.11 -19.08
C ASP A 56 -3.33 6.00 -18.12
N VAL A 57 -4.28 5.45 -17.36
CA VAL A 57 -4.06 4.37 -16.39
C VAL A 57 -3.99 2.98 -17.02
N ASN A 58 -4.19 2.87 -18.33
CA ASN A 58 -4.01 1.61 -19.06
C ASN A 58 -2.56 1.38 -19.48
N LEU A 59 -1.68 2.36 -19.24
CA LEU A 59 -0.25 2.25 -19.47
C LEU A 59 0.49 1.93 -18.16
N PRO A 60 1.72 1.39 -18.24
CA PRO A 60 2.54 1.19 -17.05
C PRO A 60 2.79 2.51 -16.31
N VAL A 61 2.66 2.47 -14.98
CA VAL A 61 2.95 3.60 -14.10
C VAL A 61 4.26 3.36 -13.38
N LYS A 62 5.19 4.31 -13.49
CA LYS A 62 6.44 4.30 -12.71
C LYS A 62 6.32 5.26 -11.52
N VAL A 63 6.42 4.72 -10.31
CA VAL A 63 6.51 5.49 -9.07
C VAL A 63 7.97 5.59 -8.68
N ASN A 64 8.48 6.83 -8.59
CA ASN A 64 9.82 7.09 -8.10
C ASN A 64 9.85 6.89 -6.57
N GLY A 65 10.66 5.94 -6.11
CA GLY A 65 10.76 5.58 -4.69
C GLY A 65 11.63 6.55 -3.86
N GLY A 66 12.28 7.52 -4.50
CA GLY A 66 13.24 8.41 -3.87
C GLY A 66 14.45 7.62 -3.36
N THR A 67 14.59 7.53 -2.03
CA THR A 67 15.61 6.72 -1.36
C THR A 67 15.26 5.23 -1.32
N ASN A 68 13.99 4.89 -1.53
CA ASN A 68 13.52 3.51 -1.64
C ASN A 68 13.61 3.02 -3.09
N ARG A 69 13.32 1.73 -3.31
CA ARG A 69 13.26 1.16 -4.67
C ARG A 69 12.11 1.78 -5.45
N ASP A 70 12.36 2.07 -6.72
CA ASP A 70 11.31 2.41 -7.68
C ASP A 70 10.28 1.27 -7.78
N ILE A 71 9.03 1.63 -8.00
CA ILE A 71 7.95 0.69 -8.24
C ILE A 71 7.43 0.89 -9.65
N THR A 72 7.21 -0.21 -10.38
CA THR A 72 6.48 -0.20 -11.65
C THR A 72 5.18 -0.96 -11.47
N ILE A 73 4.07 -0.29 -11.72
CA ILE A 73 2.74 -0.89 -11.82
C ILE A 73 2.52 -1.16 -13.29
N HIS A 74 2.43 -2.44 -13.65
CA HIS A 74 2.20 -2.83 -15.03
C HIS A 74 0.79 -2.47 -15.49
N ALA A 75 0.61 -2.36 -16.80
CA ALA A 75 -0.70 -2.21 -17.41
C ALA A 75 -1.66 -3.34 -16.94
N PRO A 76 -2.99 -3.12 -16.97
CA PRO A 76 -3.95 -4.14 -16.60
C PRO A 76 -3.68 -5.45 -17.35
N LYS A 77 -3.61 -6.54 -16.60
CA LYS A 77 -3.47 -7.89 -17.18
C LYS A 77 -4.68 -8.18 -18.05
N GLY A 78 -4.43 -8.64 -19.28
CA GLY A 78 -5.50 -9.10 -20.16
C GLY A 78 -6.24 -10.32 -19.56
N PRO A 79 -7.42 -10.69 -20.09
CA PRO A 79 -8.18 -11.85 -19.60
C PRO A 79 -7.40 -13.17 -19.65
N SER A 80 -6.30 -13.25 -20.42
CA SER A 80 -5.40 -14.40 -20.52
C SER A 80 -4.28 -14.46 -19.48
N GLU A 81 -4.00 -13.38 -18.72
CA GLU A 81 -2.82 -13.25 -17.85
C GLU A 81 -3.13 -13.39 -16.35
N GLN A 82 -4.40 -13.59 -15.99
CA GLN A 82 -4.83 -13.72 -14.60
C GLN A 82 -4.40 -15.05 -13.93
N GLY A 83 -3.75 -15.97 -14.66
CA GLY A 83 -3.48 -17.34 -14.22
C GLY A 83 -2.01 -17.76 -14.02
N LEU A 84 -1.01 -16.91 -14.29
CA LEU A 84 0.39 -17.29 -14.19
C LEU A 84 1.10 -16.40 -13.16
N ALA A 85 1.13 -16.86 -11.91
CA ALA A 85 2.16 -16.45 -10.97
C ALA A 85 3.44 -17.20 -11.37
N GLU A 86 4.23 -16.62 -12.28
CA GLU A 86 5.58 -17.10 -12.55
C GLU A 86 6.46 -16.72 -11.36
N THR A 87 6.49 -17.58 -10.34
CA THR A 87 7.57 -17.57 -9.35
C THR A 87 8.80 -18.24 -9.96
N GLU A 88 9.48 -17.54 -10.88
CA GLU A 88 10.87 -17.87 -11.17
C GLU A 88 11.75 -17.39 -10.00
N LEU A 89 11.90 -18.27 -9.00
CA LEU A 89 13.01 -18.18 -8.06
C LEU A 89 14.29 -18.47 -8.84
N PRO A 90 15.32 -17.60 -8.79
CA PRO A 90 16.57 -17.87 -9.47
C PRO A 90 17.19 -19.16 -8.93
N ALA A 91 17.60 -20.04 -9.85
CA ALA A 91 18.38 -21.23 -9.52
C ALA A 91 19.59 -20.81 -8.69
N LYS A 92 19.76 -21.42 -7.52
CA LYS A 92 20.94 -21.22 -6.67
C LYS A 92 22.19 -21.58 -7.47
N ALA A 93 23.15 -20.67 -7.52
CA ALA A 93 24.52 -20.94 -7.94
C ALA A 93 25.26 -21.74 -6.86
#